data_AF-A0A9D7Y7M0-F1
#
_entry.id   AF-A0A9D7Y7M0-F1
#
_cell.length_a   1.000
_cell.length_b   1.000
_cell.length_c   1.000
_cell.angle_alpha   90.00
_cell.angle_beta   90.00
_cell.angle_gamma   90.00
#
_symmetry.space_group_name_H-M   'P 1'
#
loop_
_entity.id
_entity.type
_entity.pdbx_description
1 polymer ?
#
loop_
_entity_poly.entity_id
_entity_poly.type
_entity_poly.pdbx_seq_one_letter_code
_entity_poly.pdbx_strand_id
1 'polypeptide(L)'
;MSTNSFSFKPNLLFCIIMDAIGYFTYALPGLGEFGDIIWAPLSGFIFYKTFGGTKGLIGGILNAIEEALPFTDFIPSFTIMYFIQNKGK
;
A
#
# COMPACT_ATOMS: atom_id res chain seq x y z
N MET A 1 -6.93 -8.99 26.68
CA MET A 1 -7.67 -8.52 25.49
C MET A 1 -7.14 -9.30 24.31
N SER A 2 -7.82 -10.38 23.91
CA SER A 2 -7.42 -11.16 22.74
C SER A 2 -7.75 -10.34 21.51
N THR A 3 -6.76 -9.65 20.95
CA THR A 3 -6.90 -9.08 19.62
C THR A 3 -7.02 -10.26 18.68
N ASN A 4 -8.24 -10.55 18.24
CA ASN A 4 -8.46 -11.40 17.08
C ASN A 4 -7.74 -10.71 15.93
N SER A 5 -6.46 -11.05 15.73
CA SER A 5 -5.69 -10.68 14.57
C SER A 5 -6.35 -11.40 13.42
N PHE A 6 -7.33 -10.73 12.82
CA PHE A 6 -7.83 -11.06 11.50
C PHE A 6 -6.59 -11.05 10.61
N SER A 7 -5.98 -12.22 10.44
CA SER A 7 -4.84 -12.42 9.56
C SER A 7 -5.44 -12.39 8.17
N PHE A 8 -5.66 -11.17 7.67
CA PHE A 8 -5.95 -10.97 6.27
C PHE A 8 -4.72 -11.51 5.55
N LYS A 9 -4.85 -12.70 4.95
CA LYS A 9 -3.79 -13.19 4.09
C LYS A 9 -3.83 -12.30 2.86
N PRO A 10 -2.81 -11.46 2.60
CA PRO A 10 -2.78 -10.68 1.39
C PRO A 10 -2.89 -11.65 0.20
N ASN A 11 -3.76 -11.32 -0.76
CA ASN A 11 -3.86 -12.08 -2.00
C ASN A 11 -3.01 -11.37 -3.04
N LEU A 12 -2.20 -12.10 -3.81
CA LEU A 12 -1.35 -11.51 -4.85
C LEU A 12 -2.16 -10.61 -5.79
N LEU A 13 -3.37 -11.04 -6.13
CA LEU A 13 -4.29 -10.27 -6.98
C LEU A 13 -4.72 -8.96 -6.33
N PHE A 14 -4.95 -8.94 -5.01
CA PHE A 14 -5.30 -7.73 -4.28
C PHE A 14 -4.14 -6.73 -4.28
N CYS A 15 -2.91 -7.21 -4.04
CA CYS A 15 -1.72 -6.37 -4.06
C CYS A 15 -1.49 -5.73 -5.44
N ILE A 16 -1.63 -6.50 -6.51
CA ILE A 16 -1.51 -6.00 -7.89
C ILE A 16 -2.59 -4.95 -8.20
N ILE A 17 -3.84 -5.17 -7.74
CA ILE A 17 -4.91 -4.20 -7.94
C ILE A 17 -4.63 -2.91 -7.18
N MET A 18 -4.16 -2.99 -5.92
CA MET A 18 -3.83 -1.81 -5.12
C MET A 18 -2.71 -0.99 -5.77
N ASP A 19 -1.63 -1.64 -6.21
CA ASP A 19 -0.53 -0.98 -6.92
C ASP A 19 -1.04 -0.33 -8.24
N ALA A 20 -1.92 -1.02 -8.99
CA ALA A 20 -2.50 -0.48 -10.23
C ALA A 20 -3.44 0.73 -10.00
N ILE A 21 -4.11 0.81 -8.85
CA ILE A 21 -4.97 1.94 -8.50
C ILE A 21 -4.12 3.18 -8.17
N GLY A 22 -3.00 3.02 -7.45
CA GLY A 22 -2.03 4.10 -7.24
C GLY A 22 -1.58 4.70 -8.58
N TYR A 23 -1.12 3.84 -9.49
CA TYR A 23 -0.76 4.24 -10.85
C TYR A 23 -1.87 4.95 -11.65
N PHE A 24 -3.14 4.56 -11.48
CA PHE A 24 -4.24 5.17 -12.23
C PHE A 24 -4.51 6.61 -11.80
N THR A 25 -4.25 6.95 -10.54
CA THR A 25 -4.36 8.32 -10.00
C THR A 25 -3.38 9.27 -10.70
N TYR A 26 -2.22 8.77 -11.16
CA TYR A 26 -1.23 9.52 -11.92
C TYR A 26 -1.56 9.72 -13.42
N ALA A 27 -2.55 9.01 -13.98
CA ALA A 27 -2.88 9.10 -15.41
C ALA A 27 -3.49 10.47 -15.80
N LEU A 28 -3.97 11.24 -14.84
CA LEU A 28 -4.52 12.58 -15.04
C LEU A 28 -3.63 13.61 -14.33
N PRO A 29 -2.67 14.25 -15.03
CA PRO A 29 -1.86 15.31 -14.45
C PRO A 29 -2.77 16.43 -13.92
N GLY A 30 -2.68 16.72 -12.62
CA GLY A 30 -3.51 17.69 -11.91
C GLY A 30 -4.68 17.11 -11.10
N LEU A 31 -5.16 15.89 -11.37
CA LEU A 31 -6.09 15.18 -10.47
C LEU A 31 -5.35 14.22 -9.54
N GLY A 32 -4.19 13.70 -9.97
CA GLY A 32 -3.35 12.83 -9.15
C GLY A 32 -2.93 13.48 -7.83
N GLU A 33 -2.36 14.68 -7.88
CA GLU A 33 -1.87 15.40 -6.70
C GLU A 33 -3.00 15.73 -5.68
N PHE A 34 -4.23 15.96 -6.15
CA PHE A 34 -5.40 16.12 -5.26
C PHE A 34 -5.91 14.78 -4.72
N GLY A 35 -5.80 13.72 -5.53
CA GLY A 35 -6.06 12.35 -5.13
C GLY A 35 -5.13 11.90 -4.01
N ASP A 36 -3.84 12.22 -4.11
CA ASP A 36 -2.79 11.81 -3.16
C ASP A 36 -3.05 12.32 -1.74
N ILE A 37 -3.71 13.48 -1.56
CA ILE A 37 -4.10 14.00 -0.24
C ILE A 37 -4.99 13.01 0.53
N ILE A 38 -5.88 12.31 -0.18
CA ILE A 38 -6.82 11.34 0.39
C ILE A 38 -6.26 9.92 0.24
N TRP A 39 -5.67 9.63 -0.91
CA TRP A 39 -5.22 8.32 -1.30
C TRP A 39 -3.94 7.91 -0.57
N ALA A 40 -2.95 8.77 -0.38
CA ALA A 40 -1.74 8.44 0.38
C ALA A 40 -2.03 7.95 1.81
N PRO A 41 -2.80 8.65 2.66
CA PRO A 41 -3.13 8.15 3.99
C PRO A 41 -4.04 6.92 3.95
N LEU A 42 -4.94 6.81 2.96
CA LEU A 42 -5.80 5.64 2.78
C LEU A 42 -5.00 4.39 2.38
N SER A 43 -4.09 4.54 1.43
CA SER A 43 -3.19 3.51 0.90
C SER A 43 -2.29 2.98 2.01
N GLY A 44 -1.66 3.86 2.80
CA GLY A 44 -0.89 3.47 3.98
C GLY A 44 -1.71 2.74 5.06
N PHE A 45 -2.96 3.16 5.29
CA PHE A 45 -3.86 2.47 6.22
C PHE A 45 -4.26 1.08 5.72
N ILE A 46 -4.59 0.95 4.43
CA ILE A 46 -4.90 -0.35 3.79
C ILE A 46 -3.69 -1.26 3.86
N PHE A 47 -2.49 -0.74 3.61
CA PHE A 47 -1.23 -1.49 3.71
C PHE A 47 -1.00 -2.02 5.13
N TYR A 48 -1.11 -1.17 6.15
CA TYR A 48 -0.99 -1.57 7.55
C TYR A 48 -2.00 -2.66 7.91
N LYS A 49 -3.26 -2.50 7.49
CA LYS A 49 -4.32 -3.49 7.76
C LYS A 49 -4.10 -4.81 7.03
N THR A 50 -3.50 -4.77 5.84
CA THR A 50 -3.26 -5.92 4.97
C THR A 50 -2.08 -6.76 5.45
N PHE A 51 -0.95 -6.13 5.79
CA PHE A 51 0.28 -6.84 6.16
C PHE A 51 0.47 -7.00 7.66
N GLY A 52 -0.15 -6.12 8.45
CA GLY A 52 -0.12 -6.15 9.91
C GLY A 52 1.28 -5.99 10.53
N GLY A 53 1.27 -5.78 11.85
CA GLY A 53 2.49 -5.69 12.66
C GLY A 53 3.43 -4.54 12.28
N THR A 54 4.67 -4.61 12.77
CA THR A 54 5.67 -3.55 12.59
C THR A 54 6.08 -3.37 11.13
N LYS A 55 6.15 -4.47 10.35
CA LYS A 55 6.50 -4.40 8.92
C LYS A 55 5.39 -3.77 8.09
N GLY A 56 4.12 -4.07 8.39
CA GLY A 56 2.97 -3.43 7.76
C GLY A 56 2.86 -1.95 8.13
N LEU A 57 3.23 -1.56 9.36
CA LEU A 57 3.23 -0.16 9.78
C LEU A 57 4.30 0.64 9.04
N ILE A 58 5.55 0.15 9.06
CA ILE A 58 6.67 0.83 8.40
C ILE A 58 6.44 0.87 6.88
N GLY A 59 6.06 -0.26 6.28
CA GLY A 59 5.77 -0.31 4.84
C GLY A 59 4.59 0.56 4.44
N GLY A 60 3.54 0.68 5.27
CA GLY A 60 2.40 1.55 4.99
C GLY A 60 2.74 3.03 5.07
N ILE A 61 3.62 3.42 6.00
CA ILE A 61 4.13 4.80 6.08
C ILE A 61 4.99 5.11 4.85
N LEU A 62 5.89 4.20 4.46
CA LEU A 62 6.73 4.38 3.28
C LEU A 62 5.88 4.48 2.00
N ASN A 63 4.89 3.60 1.84
CA ASN A 63 3.94 3.63 0.73
C ASN A 63 3.15 4.96 0.69
N ALA A 64 2.69 5.46 1.84
CA ALA A 64 1.99 6.75 1.90
C ALA A 64 2.92 7.92 1.51
N ILE A 65 4.20 7.85 1.86
CA ILE A 65 5.19 8.87 1.47
C ILE A 65 5.47 8.79 -0.03
N GLU A 66 5.62 7.58 -0.58
CA GLU A 66 5.83 7.35 -2.01
C GLU A 66 4.66 7.87 -2.86
N GLU A 67 3.42 7.65 -2.42
CA GLU A 67 2.20 8.14 -3.07
C GLU A 67 2.04 9.67 -2.95
N ALA A 68 2.46 10.26 -1.82
CA ALA A 68 2.40 11.71 -1.62
C ALA A 68 3.50 12.48 -2.38
N LEU A 69 4.53 11.78 -2.85
CA LEU A 69 5.63 12.36 -3.61
C LEU A 69 5.40 12.07 -5.10
N PRO A 70 5.16 13.12 -5.92
CA PRO A 70 5.12 12.91 -7.36
C PRO A 70 6.46 12.34 -7.83
N PHE A 71 6.43 11.49 -8.86
CA PHE A 71 7.58 10.79 -9.45
C PHE A 71 8.13 9.56 -8.71
N THR A 72 7.73 9.28 -7.46
CA THR A 72 8.19 8.07 -6.73
C THR A 72 7.20 6.91 -6.72
N ASP A 73 5.94 7.13 -7.10
CA ASP A 73 4.85 6.12 -7.06
C ASP A 73 4.94 5.01 -8.14
N PHE A 74 6.13 4.76 -8.70
CA PHE A 74 6.33 3.65 -9.64
C PHE A 74 6.68 2.32 -8.94
N ILE A 75 6.80 2.32 -7.62
CA ILE A 75 7.25 1.15 -6.87
C ILE A 75 6.02 0.34 -6.47
N PRO A 76 5.87 -0.92 -6.93
CA PRO A 76 4.73 -1.76 -6.56
C PRO A 76 4.87 -2.28 -5.11
N SER A 77 4.68 -1.38 -4.16
CA SER A 77 4.96 -1.55 -2.74
C SER A 77 4.10 -2.65 -2.10
N PHE A 78 2.82 -2.80 -2.49
CA PHE A 78 1.99 -3.90 -2.02
C PHE A 78 2.50 -5.25 -2.54
N THR A 79 2.84 -5.34 -3.82
CA THR A 79 3.34 -6.58 -4.42
C THR A 79 4.70 -7.00 -3.83
N ILE A 80 5.62 -6.07 -3.61
CA ILE A 80 6.92 -6.34 -2.98
C ILE A 80 6.73 -6.89 -1.56
N MET A 81 5.89 -6.23 -0.76
CA MET A 81 5.65 -6.64 0.62
C MET A 81 4.96 -8.02 0.70
N TYR A 82 4.07 -8.33 -0.26
CA TYR A 82 3.51 -9.66 -0.41
C TYR A 82 4.58 -10.73 -0.60
N PHE A 83 5.54 -10.52 -1.50
CA PHE A 83 6.63 -11.48 -1.69
C PHE A 83 7.55 -11.58 -0.47
N ILE A 84 7.85 -10.47 0.21
CA ILE A 84 8.67 -10.48 1.44
C ILE A 84 7.99 -11.29 2.55
N GLN A 85 6.67 -11.12 2.73
CA GLN A 85 5.93 -11.84 3.76
C GLN A 85 5.67 -13.30 3.39
N ASN A 86 5.53 -13.62 2.10
CA ASN A 86 5.30 -14.98 1.62
C ASN A 86 6.59 -15.82 1.52
N LYS A 87 7.76 -15.20 1.25
CA LYS A 87 9.08 -15.89 1.29
C LYS A 87 9.57 -16.22 2.70
N GLY A 88 8.96 -15.64 3.74
CA GLY A 88 9.31 -15.88 5.14
C GLY A 88 8.57 -17.07 5.79
N LYS A 89 7.86 -17.89 5.00
CA LYS A 89 7.27 -19.16 5.40
C LYS A 89 7.97 -20.30 4.68
#